data_AF-A0A150GB97-F1
#
_entry.id   AF-A0A150GB97-F1
#
_cell.length_a   1.000
_cell.length_b   1.000
_cell.length_c   1.000
_cell.angle_alpha   90.00
_cell.angle_beta   90.00
_cell.angle_gamma   90.00
#
_symmetry.space_group_name_H-M   'P 1'
#
loop_
_entity.id
_entity.type
_entity.pdbx_description
1 polymer ?
#
loop_
_entity_poly.entity_id
_entity_poly.type
_entity_poly.pdbx_seq_one_letter_code
_entity_poly.pdbx_strand_id
1 'polypeptide(L)'
;MAPEVARRGELSPRSDVWSYGTMLIEFFYGCTLEDIAATFVSALPVIGAKIEYQRLCTLLLEDMLRTPEHAYTLLTASCFAPGPHNRPTFETIVTQLEQIIGSC
;
A
#
# COMPACT_ATOMS: atom_id res chain seq x y z
N MET A 1 -5.48 -3.95 5.97
CA MET A 1 -6.96 -3.98 5.81
C MET A 1 -7.49 -2.56 5.62
N ALA A 2 -8.48 -2.38 4.74
CA ALA A 2 -9.11 -1.09 4.51
C ALA A 2 -9.84 -0.57 5.77
N PRO A 3 -9.86 0.75 6.03
CA PRO A 3 -10.48 1.33 7.22
C PRO A 3 -11.95 0.96 7.41
N GLU A 4 -12.73 0.94 6.32
CA GLU A 4 -14.16 0.61 6.33
C GLU A 4 -14.42 -0.87 6.66
N VAL A 5 -13.53 -1.77 6.24
CA VAL A 5 -13.62 -3.19 6.59
C VAL A 5 -13.27 -3.37 8.06
N ALA A 6 -12.17 -2.77 8.52
CA ALA A 6 -11.74 -2.88 9.91
C ALA A 6 -12.76 -2.31 10.91
N ARG A 7 -13.44 -1.22 10.54
CA ARG A 7 -14.40 -0.53 11.41
C ARG A 7 -15.83 -1.06 11.30
N ARG A 8 -16.28 -1.41 10.09
CA ARG A 8 -17.70 -1.70 9.80
C ARG A 8 -17.94 -3.07 9.14
N GLY A 9 -16.89 -3.81 8.77
CA GLY A 9 -17.01 -5.07 8.04
C GLY A 9 -17.51 -4.90 6.59
N GLU A 10 -17.45 -3.68 6.04
CA GLU A 10 -17.97 -3.38 4.70
C GLU A 10 -17.00 -3.80 3.61
N LEU A 11 -17.27 -4.96 3.01
CA LEU A 11 -16.54 -5.44 1.83
C LEU A 11 -17.07 -4.77 0.57
N SER A 12 -16.15 -4.39 -0.31
CA SER A 12 -16.46 -3.80 -1.61
C SER A 12 -15.29 -3.97 -2.57
N PRO A 13 -15.50 -3.79 -3.89
CA PRO A 13 -14.38 -3.71 -4.83
C PRO A 13 -13.33 -2.66 -4.45
N ARG A 14 -13.72 -1.61 -3.72
CA ARG A 14 -12.79 -0.56 -3.24
C ARG A 14 -11.98 -1.00 -2.03
N SER A 15 -12.49 -1.90 -1.19
CA SER A 15 -11.68 -2.51 -0.12
C SER A 15 -10.68 -3.50 -0.69
N ASP A 16 -10.99 -4.16 -1.81
CA ASP A 16 -10.05 -5.04 -2.51
C ASP A 16 -8.90 -4.23 -3.14
N VAL A 17 -9.17 -3.04 -3.67
CA VAL A 17 -8.13 -2.11 -4.15
C VAL A 17 -7.15 -1.74 -3.05
N TRP A 18 -7.61 -1.55 -1.80
CA TRP A 18 -6.69 -1.33 -0.67
C TRP A 18 -5.76 -2.52 -0.47
N SER A 19 -6.30 -3.74 -0.45
CA SER A 19 -5.52 -4.96 -0.31
C SER A 19 -4.56 -5.17 -1.48
N TYR A 20 -4.96 -4.78 -2.69
CA TYR A 20 -4.06 -4.77 -3.84
C TYR A 20 -2.92 -3.76 -3.67
N GLY A 21 -3.21 -2.56 -3.14
CA GLY A 21 -2.18 -1.58 -2.76
C GLY A 21 -1.14 -2.15 -1.78
N THR A 22 -1.56 -2.97 -0.81
CA THR A 22 -0.61 -3.66 0.07
C THR A 22 0.26 -4.65 -0.70
N MET A 23 -0.30 -5.40 -1.65
CA MET A 23 0.48 -6.31 -2.50
C MET A 23 1.50 -5.58 -3.39
N LEU A 24 1.15 -4.38 -3.89
CA LEU A 24 2.09 -3.58 -4.68
C LEU A 24 3.31 -3.14 -3.85
N ILE A 25 3.09 -2.78 -2.58
CA ILE A 25 4.21 -2.54 -1.64
C ILE A 25 5.06 -3.81 -1.48
N GLU A 26 4.42 -4.97 -1.27
CA GLU A 26 5.13 -6.24 -1.11
C GLU A 26 5.95 -6.62 -2.34
N PHE A 27 5.44 -6.36 -3.55
CA PHE A 27 6.20 -6.57 -4.80
C PHE A 27 7.38 -5.62 -4.94
N PHE A 28 7.23 -4.37 -4.51
CA PHE A 28 8.32 -3.40 -4.54
C PHE A 28 9.50 -3.84 -3.65
N TYR A 29 9.21 -4.32 -2.43
CA TYR A 29 10.25 -4.74 -1.49
C TYR A 29 10.67 -6.21 -1.63
N GLY A 30 9.88 -7.04 -2.33
CA GLY A 30 10.13 -8.47 -2.51
C GLY A 30 9.86 -9.32 -1.27
N CYS A 31 9.11 -8.82 -0.29
CA CYS A 31 8.75 -9.53 0.93
C CYS A 31 7.37 -9.07 1.44
N THR A 32 6.79 -9.82 2.39
CA THR A 32 5.45 -9.50 2.91
C THR A 32 5.48 -8.31 3.87
N LEU A 33 4.35 -7.61 4.02
CA LEU A 33 4.23 -6.56 5.04
C LEU A 33 4.46 -7.10 6.46
N GLU A 34 4.19 -8.38 6.70
CA GLU A 34 4.47 -9.05 7.96
C GLU A 34 5.98 -9.20 8.21
N ASP A 35 6.74 -9.62 7.20
CA ASP A 35 8.21 -9.72 7.28
C ASP A 35 8.85 -8.34 7.56
N ILE A 36 8.35 -7.30 6.87
CA ILE A 36 8.79 -5.93 7.08
C ILE A 36 8.46 -5.48 8.51
N ALA A 37 7.22 -5.69 8.96
CA ALA A 37 6.79 -5.31 10.31
C ALA A 37 7.63 -6.01 11.40
N ALA A 38 7.91 -7.30 11.24
CA ALA A 38 8.77 -8.06 12.16
C ALA A 38 10.18 -7.48 12.24
N THR A 39 10.73 -7.05 11.09
CA THR A 39 12.04 -6.39 11.02
C THR A 39 12.00 -5.03 11.73
N PHE A 40 10.96 -4.22 11.53
CA PHE A 40 10.80 -2.93 12.23
C PHE A 40 10.68 -3.09 13.75
N VAL A 41 9.89 -4.05 14.22
CA VAL A 41 9.71 -4.32 15.66
C VAL A 41 11.02 -4.78 16.30
N SER A 42 11.81 -5.61 15.62
CA SER A 42 13.11 -6.06 16.12
C SER A 42 14.17 -4.95 16.13
N ALA A 43 14.12 -4.02 15.15
CA ALA A 43 15.04 -2.88 15.08
C ALA A 43 14.69 -1.73 16.03
N LEU A 44 13.42 -1.56 16.43
CA LEU A 44 12.94 -0.48 17.29
C LEU A 44 12.17 -1.01 18.52
N PRO A 45 12.84 -1.70 19.46
CA PRO A 45 12.20 -2.30 20.64
C PRO A 45 11.55 -1.29 21.60
N VAL A 46 11.81 0.01 21.45
CA VAL A 46 11.22 1.09 22.25
C VAL A 46 9.78 1.40 21.83
N ILE A 47 9.37 1.04 20.61
CA ILE A 47 7.99 1.17 20.15
C ILE A 47 7.26 -0.12 20.52
N GLY A 48 7.00 -0.33 21.80
CA GLY A 48 6.15 -1.41 22.33
C GLY A 48 4.68 -1.33 21.92
N ALA A 49 4.37 -0.59 20.86
CA ALA A 49 3.03 -0.40 20.32
C ALA A 49 2.97 -1.07 18.95
N LYS A 50 1.96 -1.92 18.74
CA LYS A 50 1.51 -2.35 17.41
C LYS A 50 1.65 -1.18 16.44
N ILE A 51 2.61 -1.22 15.53
CA ILE A 51 2.59 -0.28 14.41
C ILE A 51 1.30 -0.60 13.66
N GLU A 52 0.40 0.37 13.62
CA GLU A 52 -0.80 0.22 12.80
C GLU A 52 -0.33 0.05 11.35
N TYR A 53 -0.75 -1.02 10.69
CA TYR A 53 -0.35 -1.33 9.31
C TYR A 53 -0.52 -0.13 8.36
N GLN A 54 -1.48 0.76 8.63
CA GLN A 54 -1.68 2.00 7.87
C GLN A 54 -0.49 2.96 7.99
N ARG A 55 0.05 3.12 9.20
CA ARG A 55 1.25 3.92 9.44
C ARG A 55 2.48 3.28 8.81
N LEU A 56 2.60 1.95 8.87
CA LEU A 56 3.67 1.24 8.17
C LEU A 56 3.61 1.49 6.65
N CYS A 57 2.43 1.32 6.03
CA CYS A 57 2.25 1.60 4.61
C CYS A 57 2.63 3.04 4.25
N THR A 58 2.30 4.02 5.11
CA THR A 58 2.67 5.43 4.89
C THR A 58 4.19 5.61 4.87
N LEU A 59 4.90 5.05 5.85
CA LEU A 59 6.37 5.12 5.91
C LEU A 59 7.04 4.42 4.72
N LEU A 60 6.50 3.27 4.30
CA LEU A 60 7.03 2.54 3.14
C LEU A 60 6.78 3.31 1.84
N LEU A 61 5.62 3.95 1.68
CA LEU A 61 5.36 4.82 0.52
C LEU A 61 6.28 6.04 0.48
N GLU A 62 6.58 6.65 1.63
CA GLU A 62 7.55 7.74 1.72
C GLU A 62 8.96 7.29 1.33
N ASP A 63 9.36 6.08 1.72
CA ASP A 63 10.64 5.47 1.33
C ASP A 63 10.69 5.14 -0.17
N MET A 64 9.63 4.52 -0.71
CA MET A 64 9.46 4.27 -2.15
C MET A 64 9.51 5.55 -2.98
N LEU A 65 9.06 6.70 -2.47
CA LEU A 65 9.16 7.99 -3.18
C LEU A 65 10.60 8.51 -3.31
N ARG A 66 11.55 7.93 -2.59
CA ARG A 66 12.98 8.29 -2.68
C ARG A 66 13.69 7.55 -3.81
N THR A 67 13.02 6.61 -4.46
CA THR A 67 13.55 5.83 -5.57
C THR A 67 13.06 6.39 -6.92
N PRO A 68 13.66 6.00 -8.05
CA PRO A 68 13.23 6.49 -9.38
C PRO A 68 11.81 6.09 -9.79
N GLU A 69 11.22 5.06 -9.18
CA GLU A 69 9.93 4.43 -9.54
C GLU A 69 8.68 5.24 -9.13
N HIS A 70 8.75 6.57 -9.20
CA HIS A 70 7.72 7.50 -8.74
C HIS A 70 6.31 7.17 -9.25
N ALA A 71 6.15 6.80 -10.53
CA ALA A 71 4.85 6.49 -11.11
C ALA A 71 4.20 5.27 -10.46
N TYR A 72 5.00 4.23 -10.17
CA TYR A 72 4.55 3.04 -9.45
C TYR A 72 4.16 3.38 -8.01
N THR A 73 4.97 4.22 -7.35
CA THR A 73 4.70 4.65 -5.97
C THR A 73 3.43 5.50 -5.87
N LEU A 74 3.19 6.42 -6.81
CA LEU A 74 1.99 7.25 -6.83
C LEU A 74 0.71 6.42 -7.09
N LEU A 75 0.78 5.46 -8.02
CA LEU A 75 -0.31 4.51 -8.23
C LEU A 75 -0.59 3.72 -6.95
N THR A 76 0.45 3.17 -6.33
CA THR A 76 0.33 2.39 -5.09
C THR A 76 -0.26 3.23 -3.95
N ALA A 77 0.19 4.48 -3.78
CA ALA A 77 -0.35 5.40 -2.79
C ALA A 77 -1.84 5.71 -3.01
N SER A 78 -2.29 5.82 -4.26
CA SER A 78 -3.69 6.10 -4.59
C SER A 78 -4.66 5.01 -4.12
N CYS A 79 -4.19 3.76 -4.00
CA CYS A 79 -4.97 2.64 -3.46
C CYS A 79 -5.32 2.81 -1.97
N PHE A 80 -4.57 3.65 -1.24
CA PHE A 80 -4.74 3.91 0.19
C PHE A 80 -5.57 5.15 0.51
N ALA A 81 -6.29 5.71 -0.46
CA ALA A 81 -7.15 6.86 -0.20
C ALA A 81 -8.16 6.56 0.95
N PRO A 82 -8.30 7.45 1.96
CA PRO A 82 -9.17 7.20 3.11
C PRO A 82 -10.63 6.96 2.72
N GLY A 83 -11.12 7.72 1.73
CA GLY A 83 -12.42 7.51 1.11
C GLY A 83 -12.38 6.38 0.07
N PRO A 84 -13.21 5.31 0.19
CA PRO A 84 -13.19 4.20 -0.76
C PRO A 84 -13.44 4.61 -2.21
N HIS A 85 -14.27 5.63 -2.43
CA HIS A 85 -14.58 6.16 -3.77
C HIS A 85 -13.44 6.97 -4.40
N ASN A 86 -12.48 7.41 -3.61
CA ASN A 86 -11.31 8.15 -4.09
C ASN A 86 -10.17 7.22 -4.56
N ARG A 87 -10.30 5.91 -4.29
CA ARG A 87 -9.35 4.90 -4.76
C ARG A 87 -9.61 4.61 -6.24
N PRO A 88 -8.58 4.29 -7.04
CA PRO A 88 -8.76 3.93 -8.44
C PRO A 88 -9.60 2.65 -8.60
N THR A 89 -10.18 2.43 -9.79
CA THR A 89 -10.73 1.11 -10.15
C THR A 89 -9.60 0.18 -10.57
N PHE A 90 -9.84 -1.13 -10.59
CA PHE A 90 -8.88 -2.06 -11.19
C PHE A 90 -8.61 -1.76 -12.66
N GLU A 91 -9.61 -1.31 -13.43
CA GLU A 91 -9.41 -0.84 -14.81
C GLU A 91 -8.40 0.32 -14.86
N THR A 92 -8.57 1.35 -14.02
CA THR A 92 -7.61 2.47 -13.93
C THR A 92 -6.23 2.00 -13.50
N ILE A 93 -6.14 1.06 -12.55
CA ILE A 93 -4.87 0.49 -12.08
C ILE A 93 -4.15 -0.20 -13.24
N VAL A 94 -4.82 -1.07 -13.99
CA VAL A 94 -4.22 -1.81 -15.12
C VAL A 94 -3.73 -0.83 -16.18
N THR A 95 -4.54 0.15 -16.58
CA THR A 95 -4.11 1.17 -17.55
C THR A 95 -2.85 1.92 -17.10
N GLN A 96 -2.76 2.28 -15.82
CA GLN A 96 -1.56 2.96 -15.31
C GLN A 96 -0.35 2.03 -15.25
N LEU A 97 -0.52 0.76 -14.86
CA LEU A 97 0.57 -0.22 -14.87
C LEU A 97 1.10 -0.47 -16.29
N GLU A 98 0.22 -0.59 -17.28
CA GLU A 98 0.61 -0.74 -18.69
C GLU A 98 1.40 0.47 -19.19
N GLN A 99 0.99 1.69 -18.80
CA GLN A 99 1.74 2.90 -19.11
C GLN A 99 3.12 2.91 -18.45
N ILE A 100 3.22 2.49 -17.18
CA ILE A 100 4.50 2.41 -16.47
C ILE A 100 5.45 1.43 -17.18
N ILE A 101 4.97 0.25 -17.58
CA ILE A 101 5.76 -0.78 -18.26
C ILE A 101 6.14 -0.34 -19.68
N GLY A 102 5.20 0.29 -20.41
CA GLY A 102 5.40 0.76 -21.79
C GLY A 102 6.21 2.05 -21.92
N SER A 103 6.54 2.71 -20.80
CA SER A 103 7.39 3.92 -20.78
C SER A 103 8.90 3.60 -20.70
N CYS A 104 9.27 2.32 -20.73
CA CYS A 104 10.66 1.83 -20.77
C CYS A 104 11.24 1.80 -22.19
#